data_AF-A0A2S7ZH74-F1
#
_entry.id   AF-A0A2S7ZH74-F1
#
_cell.length_a   1.000
_cell.length_b   1.000
_cell.length_c   1.000
_cell.angle_alpha   90.00
_cell.angle_beta   90.00
_cell.angle_gamma   90.00
#
_symmetry.space_group_name_H-M   'P 1'
#
loop_
_entity.id
_entity.type
_entity.pdbx_description
1 polymer ?
#
loop_
_entity_poly.entity_id
_entity_poly.type
_entity_poly.pdbx_seq_one_letter_code
_entity_poly.pdbx_strand_id
1 'polypeptide(L)'
;MLVKNENEWCWCIDEYVGYPHKSIEDAVKEVTDTYPADEIPKLRVGNPYYYVPTVDAERVIEDIYSSDLDDEIAEWSEDYLLDVKQEHIDELQKELTDVFRKWEKRHGYTNTSFVVFETINPFNDKV
;
A
#
# COMPACT_ATOMS: atom_id res chain seq x y z
N MET A 1 -2.48 2.05 3.91
CA MET A 1 -1.52 1.32 4.78
C MET A 1 -0.52 0.58 3.91
N LEU A 2 0.74 0.43 4.33
CA LEU A 2 1.70 -0.45 3.64
C LEU A 2 1.54 -1.89 4.14
N VAL A 3 1.46 -2.86 3.23
CA VAL A 3 1.28 -4.28 3.54
C VAL A 3 2.44 -5.07 2.95
N LYS A 4 3.17 -5.80 3.81
CA LYS A 4 4.28 -6.69 3.43
C LYS A 4 3.74 -7.86 2.60
N ASN A 5 4.38 -8.18 1.48
CA ASN A 5 4.13 -9.42 0.76
C ASN A 5 5.25 -10.44 1.01
N GLU A 6 5.03 -11.36 1.94
CA GLU A 6 6.02 -12.39 2.32
C GLU A 6 6.26 -13.45 1.25
N ASN A 7 5.42 -13.49 0.21
CA ASN A 7 5.53 -14.42 -0.91
C ASN A 7 6.31 -13.84 -2.09
N GLU A 8 6.84 -12.62 -1.95
CA GLU A 8 7.62 -11.95 -2.97
C GLU A 8 8.93 -11.41 -2.43
N TRP A 9 9.96 -11.40 -3.27
CA TRP A 9 11.32 -11.02 -2.91
C TRP A 9 11.90 -10.09 -3.96
N CYS A 10 12.45 -8.97 -3.52
CA CYS A 10 13.20 -8.05 -4.37
C CYS A 10 14.68 -8.14 -4.00
N TRP A 11 15.55 -8.10 -4.99
CA TRP A 11 16.96 -7.86 -4.73
C TRP A 11 17.19 -6.37 -4.43
N CYS A 12 18.15 -6.08 -3.56
CA CYS A 12 18.57 -4.74 -3.21
C CYS A 12 20.10 -4.65 -3.28
N ILE A 13 20.62 -3.65 -3.99
CA ILE A 13 22.04 -3.30 -4.02
C ILE A 13 22.15 -1.79 -3.80
N ASP A 14 22.76 -1.39 -2.69
CA ASP A 14 22.83 0.01 -2.27
C ASP A 14 21.44 0.67 -2.28
N GLU A 15 21.20 1.66 -3.14
CA GLU A 15 19.90 2.37 -3.28
C GLU A 15 19.00 1.79 -4.39
N TYR A 16 19.44 0.74 -5.09
CA TYR A 16 18.70 0.11 -6.18
C TYR A 16 17.92 -1.10 -5.69
N VAL A 17 16.71 -1.25 -6.23
CA VAL A 17 15.81 -2.37 -5.95
C VAL A 17 15.29 -2.97 -7.24
N GLY A 18 15.31 -4.30 -7.30
CA GLY A 18 14.73 -5.09 -8.38
C GLY A 18 13.22 -5.19 -8.31
N TYR A 19 12.60 -5.66 -9.39
CA TYR A 19 11.19 -6.00 -9.35
C TYR A 19 10.93 -7.21 -8.44
N PRO A 20 9.69 -7.37 -7.92
CA PRO A 20 9.33 -8.50 -7.07
C PRO A 20 9.37 -9.86 -7.82
N HIS A 21 10.07 -10.84 -7.26
CA HIS A 21 10.13 -12.23 -7.69
C HIS A 21 9.40 -13.16 -6.73
N LYS A 22 9.12 -14.41 -7.15
CA LYS A 22 8.42 -15.41 -6.33
C LYS A 22 9.31 -16.16 -5.35
N SER A 23 10.63 -16.00 -5.45
CA SER A 23 11.59 -16.66 -4.57
C SER A 23 12.86 -15.81 -4.41
N ILE A 24 13.64 -16.10 -3.37
CA ILE A 24 14.96 -15.50 -3.18
C ILE A 24 15.89 -15.93 -4.31
N GLU A 25 15.82 -17.20 -4.73
CA GLU A 25 16.66 -17.75 -5.78
C GLU A 25 16.46 -17.01 -7.12
N ASP A 26 15.23 -16.69 -7.48
CA ASP A 26 14.92 -15.94 -8.70
C ASP A 26 15.45 -14.50 -8.63
N ALA A 27 15.28 -13.83 -7.47
CA ALA A 27 15.80 -12.49 -7.26
C ALA A 27 17.33 -12.43 -7.31
N VAL A 28 18.00 -13.41 -6.70
CA VAL A 28 19.48 -13.53 -6.73
C VAL A 28 19.96 -13.84 -8.14
N LYS A 29 19.25 -14.73 -8.87
CA LYS A 29 19.61 -15.10 -10.23
C LYS A 29 19.58 -13.91 -11.19
N GLU A 30 18.56 -13.06 -11.10
CA GLU A 30 18.49 -11.84 -11.92
C GLU A 30 19.74 -10.98 -11.73
N VAL A 31 20.18 -10.81 -10.49
CA VAL A 31 21.39 -10.04 -10.20
C VAL A 31 22.62 -10.72 -10.77
N THR A 32 22.80 -12.03 -10.57
CA THR A 32 23.99 -12.74 -11.09
C THR A 32 24.09 -12.74 -12.62
N ASP A 33 22.95 -12.65 -13.31
CA ASP A 33 22.89 -12.58 -14.77
C ASP A 33 23.12 -11.13 -15.30
N THR A 34 22.88 -10.12 -14.46
CA THR A 34 22.84 -8.70 -14.88
C THR A 34 24.02 -7.87 -14.38
N TYR A 35 24.52 -8.15 -13.16
CA TYR A 35 25.53 -7.36 -12.47
C TYR A 35 26.88 -8.09 -12.41
N PRO A 36 27.99 -7.34 -12.35
CA PRO A 36 29.32 -7.94 -12.25
C PRO A 36 29.53 -8.59 -10.87
N ALA A 37 30.46 -9.55 -10.81
CA ALA A 37 30.66 -10.40 -9.64
C ALA A 37 31.07 -9.65 -8.36
N ASP A 38 31.65 -8.46 -8.49
CA ASP A 38 32.06 -7.58 -7.39
C ASP A 38 30.90 -6.86 -6.68
N GLU A 39 29.71 -6.80 -7.30
CA GLU A 39 28.49 -6.28 -6.69
C GLU A 39 27.75 -7.34 -5.86
N ILE A 40 27.97 -8.62 -6.14
CA ILE A 40 27.30 -9.75 -5.46
C ILE A 40 27.47 -9.74 -3.94
N PRO A 41 28.62 -9.38 -3.34
CA PRO A 41 28.75 -9.28 -1.89
C PRO A 41 27.86 -8.21 -1.24
N LYS A 42 27.46 -7.18 -1.98
CA LYS A 42 26.55 -6.12 -1.51
C LYS A 42 25.08 -6.53 -1.59
N LEU A 43 24.77 -7.57 -2.37
CA LEU A 43 23.41 -8.06 -2.59
C LEU A 43 22.70 -8.36 -1.27
N ARG A 44 21.50 -7.80 -1.14
CA ARG A 44 20.53 -8.16 -0.12
C ARG A 44 19.21 -8.52 -0.80
N VAL A 45 18.34 -9.19 -0.06
CA VAL A 45 16.97 -9.46 -0.52
C VAL A 45 15.97 -9.07 0.55
N GLY A 46 14.80 -8.58 0.16
CA GLY A 46 13.74 -8.18 1.08
C GLY A 46 12.37 -8.30 0.45
N ASN A 47 11.34 -8.39 1.29
CA ASN A 47 9.96 -8.45 0.82
C ASN A 47 9.45 -7.04 0.47
N PRO A 48 8.69 -6.88 -0.63
CA PRO A 48 8.07 -5.61 -0.97
C PRO A 48 6.88 -5.32 -0.03
N TYR A 49 6.70 -4.03 0.26
CA TYR A 49 5.54 -3.48 0.94
C TYR A 49 4.72 -2.67 -0.05
N TYR A 50 3.50 -3.11 -0.31
CA TYR A 50 2.59 -2.44 -1.23
C TYR A 50 1.65 -1.49 -0.49
N TYR A 51 1.34 -0.36 -1.12
CA TYR A 51 0.32 0.53 -0.60
C TYR A 51 -1.08 -0.04 -0.87
N VAL A 52 -1.84 -0.24 0.21
CA VAL A 52 -3.26 -0.58 0.16
C VAL A 52 -4.06 0.65 0.58
N PRO A 53 -4.82 1.28 -0.34
CA PRO A 53 -5.64 2.45 -0.02
C PRO A 53 -6.81 2.06 0.88
N THR A 54 -7.14 3.00 1.77
CA THR A 54 -8.34 2.99 2.61
C THR A 54 -9.01 4.35 2.42
N VAL A 55 -10.33 4.36 2.22
CA VAL A 55 -11.10 5.61 2.18
C VAL A 55 -11.33 6.07 3.60
N ASP A 56 -11.00 7.33 3.87
CA ASP A 56 -11.24 7.97 5.17
C ASP A 56 -12.70 8.42 5.24
N ALA A 57 -13.54 7.65 5.94
CA ALA A 57 -14.97 7.95 6.02
C ALA A 57 -15.29 9.19 6.85
N GLU A 58 -14.46 9.53 7.84
CA GLU A 58 -14.63 10.75 8.63
C GLU A 58 -14.49 11.96 7.71
N ARG A 59 -13.45 11.98 6.86
CA ARG A 59 -13.29 13.03 5.85
C ARG A 59 -14.42 13.07 4.82
N VAL A 60 -14.97 11.93 4.44
CA VAL A 60 -16.14 11.91 3.54
C VAL A 60 -17.35 12.55 4.23
N ILE A 61 -17.60 12.24 5.49
CA ILE A 61 -18.68 12.85 6.27
C ILE A 61 -18.47 14.36 6.42
N GLU A 62 -17.25 14.77 6.76
CA GLU A 62 -16.87 16.18 6.85
C GLU A 62 -17.10 16.92 5.53
N ASP A 63 -16.68 16.35 4.40
CA ASP A 63 -16.87 16.93 3.06
C ASP A 63 -18.37 17.13 2.75
N ILE A 64 -19.20 16.12 3.07
CA ILE A 64 -20.65 16.21 2.86
C ILE A 64 -21.30 17.33 3.68
N TYR A 65 -20.97 17.44 4.97
CA TYR A 65 -21.58 18.45 5.83
C TYR A 65 -20.99 19.86 5.62
N SER A 66 -19.68 19.96 5.39
CA SER A 66 -18.98 21.25 5.32
C SER A 66 -18.94 21.88 3.94
N SER A 67 -18.99 21.07 2.89
CA SER A 67 -18.76 21.53 1.50
C SER A 67 -19.95 21.27 0.58
N ASP A 68 -20.67 20.16 0.76
CA ASP A 68 -21.80 19.79 -0.12
C ASP A 68 -23.19 20.15 0.45
N LEU A 69 -23.29 20.52 1.72
CA LEU A 69 -24.57 20.92 2.32
C LEU A 69 -25.04 22.24 1.71
N ASP A 70 -26.25 22.22 1.14
CA ASP A 70 -26.81 23.39 0.45
C ASP A 70 -27.05 24.55 1.43
N ASP A 71 -26.58 25.75 1.06
CA ASP A 71 -26.70 26.97 1.87
C ASP A 71 -28.16 27.27 2.26
N GLU A 72 -29.13 26.91 1.41
CA GLU A 72 -30.55 27.15 1.66
C GLU A 72 -31.09 26.32 2.86
N ILE A 73 -30.41 25.23 3.22
CA ILE A 73 -30.81 24.33 4.32
C ILE A 73 -29.78 24.26 5.46
N ALA A 74 -28.59 24.82 5.29
CA ALA A 74 -27.49 24.74 6.25
C ALA A 74 -27.90 25.26 7.65
N GLU A 75 -28.56 26.43 7.72
CA GLU A 75 -29.03 27.02 8.99
C GLU A 75 -30.05 26.15 9.75
N TRP A 76 -30.70 25.21 9.06
CA TRP A 76 -31.72 24.32 9.63
C TRP A 76 -31.21 22.89 9.88
N SER A 77 -29.94 22.62 9.57
CA SER A 77 -29.35 21.27 9.57
C SER A 77 -28.16 21.16 10.52
N GLU A 78 -28.10 21.97 11.57
CA GLU A 78 -26.96 22.02 12.52
C GLU A 78 -26.66 20.66 13.20
N ASP A 79 -27.65 19.77 13.31
CA ASP A 79 -27.52 18.44 13.90
C ASP A 79 -27.23 17.32 12.88
N TYR A 80 -27.22 17.64 11.59
CA TYR A 80 -26.94 16.66 10.53
C TYR A 80 -25.49 16.17 10.60
N LEU A 81 -25.31 14.87 10.85
CA LEU A 81 -24.01 14.21 10.97
C LEU A 81 -23.11 14.73 12.11
N LEU A 82 -23.66 15.46 13.09
CA LEU A 82 -22.90 16.04 14.20
C LEU A 82 -22.29 14.98 15.15
N ASP A 83 -23.04 13.91 15.43
CA ASP A 83 -22.70 12.89 16.45
C ASP A 83 -22.67 11.47 15.86
N VAL A 84 -22.05 11.29 14.68
CA VAL A 84 -21.89 9.96 14.10
C VAL A 84 -21.00 9.11 15.00
N LYS A 85 -21.51 7.94 15.41
CA LYS A 85 -20.75 7.02 16.27
C LYS A 85 -19.58 6.40 15.54
N GLN A 86 -18.50 6.14 16.28
CA GLN A 86 -17.30 5.47 15.73
C GLN A 86 -17.64 4.14 15.05
N GLU A 87 -18.54 3.32 15.60
CA GLU A 87 -18.92 2.05 14.98
C GLU A 87 -19.53 2.20 13.58
N HIS A 88 -20.24 3.31 13.32
CA HIS A 88 -20.83 3.60 12.02
C HIS A 88 -19.82 4.22 11.05
N ILE A 89 -18.85 4.99 11.56
CA ILE A 89 -17.72 5.50 10.75
C ILE A 89 -16.86 4.32 10.28
N ASP A 90 -16.57 3.37 11.17
CA ASP A 90 -15.80 2.16 10.84
C ASP A 90 -16.52 1.29 9.79
N GLU A 91 -17.85 1.14 9.92
CA GLU A 91 -18.70 0.48 8.92
C GLU A 91 -18.61 1.17 7.56
N LEU A 92 -18.86 2.49 7.51
CA LEU A 92 -18.81 3.27 6.28
C LEU A 92 -17.43 3.24 5.62
N GLN A 93 -16.35 3.37 6.41
CA GLN A 93 -14.97 3.30 5.93
C GLN A 93 -14.71 1.96 5.23
N LYS A 94 -15.14 0.85 5.84
CA LYS A 94 -14.98 -0.48 5.26
C LYS A 94 -15.72 -0.59 3.93
N GLU A 95 -16.97 -0.17 3.88
CA GLU A 95 -17.80 -0.26 2.67
C GLU A 95 -17.27 0.62 1.54
N LEU A 96 -16.93 1.88 1.83
CA LEU A 96 -16.36 2.81 0.85
C LEU A 96 -15.01 2.31 0.34
N THR A 97 -14.16 1.78 1.22
CA THR A 97 -12.88 1.17 0.83
C THR A 97 -13.07 -0.02 -0.11
N ASP A 98 -14.04 -0.89 0.17
CA ASP A 98 -14.34 -2.04 -0.69
C ASP A 98 -14.84 -1.61 -2.06
N VAL A 99 -15.71 -0.60 -2.12
CA VAL A 99 -16.20 -0.02 -3.39
C VAL A 99 -15.05 0.64 -4.16
N PHE A 100 -14.26 1.49 -3.51
CA PHE A 100 -13.13 2.19 -4.11
C PHE A 100 -12.13 1.21 -4.72
N ARG A 101 -11.74 0.18 -3.97
CA ARG A 101 -10.77 -0.82 -4.44
C ARG A 101 -11.31 -1.66 -5.61
N LYS A 102 -12.61 -1.96 -5.64
CA LYS A 102 -13.25 -2.61 -6.80
C LYS A 102 -13.23 -1.71 -8.03
N TRP A 103 -13.51 -0.42 -7.84
CA TRP A 103 -13.47 0.57 -8.92
C TRP A 103 -12.04 0.75 -9.46
N GLU A 104 -11.05 0.93 -8.59
CA GLU A 104 -9.64 1.09 -8.94
C GLU A 104 -9.15 -0.07 -9.82
N LYS A 105 -9.41 -1.31 -9.39
CA LYS A 105 -9.06 -2.53 -10.14
C LYS A 105 -9.76 -2.62 -11.48
N ARG A 106 -11.06 -2.29 -11.53
CA ARG A 106 -11.87 -2.35 -12.76
C ARG A 106 -11.32 -1.44 -13.85
N HIS A 107 -10.76 -0.30 -13.44
CA HIS A 107 -10.26 0.71 -14.37
C HIS A 107 -8.73 0.68 -14.54
N GLY A 108 -8.04 -0.27 -13.91
CA GLY A 108 -6.59 -0.42 -14.04
C GLY A 108 -5.77 0.66 -13.32
N TYR A 109 -6.36 1.32 -12.32
CA TYR A 109 -5.66 2.33 -11.51
C TYR A 109 -4.90 1.76 -10.31
N THR A 110 -4.80 0.44 -10.19
CA THR A 110 -4.13 -0.21 -9.06
C THR A 110 -2.67 0.22 -8.99
N ASN A 111 -2.28 0.80 -7.86
CA ASN A 111 -0.89 1.18 -7.61
C ASN A 111 0.00 -0.06 -7.52
N THR A 112 1.02 -0.13 -8.36
CA THR A 112 2.01 -1.23 -8.40
C THR A 112 3.32 -0.86 -7.71
N SER A 113 3.43 0.35 -7.17
CA SER A 113 4.61 0.82 -6.46
C SER A 113 4.76 0.10 -5.13
N PHE A 114 6.00 -0.13 -4.74
CA PHE A 114 6.35 -0.78 -3.48
C PHE A 114 7.62 -0.16 -2.88
N VAL A 115 7.83 -0.45 -1.61
CA VAL A 115 9.07 -0.11 -0.88
C VAL A 115 9.59 -1.35 -0.15
N VAL A 116 10.90 -1.42 0.10
CA VAL A 116 11.53 -2.47 0.90
C VAL A 116 12.17 -1.81 2.11
N PHE A 117 11.79 -2.23 3.32
CA PHE A 117 12.33 -1.66 4.57
C PHE A 117 13.44 -2.53 5.18
N GLU A 118 13.23 -3.83 5.20
CA GLU A 118 14.12 -4.81 5.83
C GLU A 118 14.69 -5.73 4.76
N THR A 119 15.97 -6.06 4.92
CA THR A 119 16.65 -6.99 4.02
C THR A 119 17.51 -7.97 4.77
N ILE A 120 17.74 -9.12 4.15
CA ILE A 120 18.60 -10.20 4.64
C ILE A 120 19.75 -10.42 3.64
N ASN A 121 20.84 -11.03 4.11
CA ASN A 121 21.90 -11.49 3.22
C ASN A 121 21.54 -12.90 2.71
N PRO A 122 21.23 -13.08 1.41
CA PRO A 122 20.76 -14.35 0.87
C PRO A 122 21.81 -15.47 0.93
N PHE A 123 23.07 -15.16 1.24
CA PHE A 123 24.17 -16.13 1.31
C PHE A 123 24.53 -16.57 2.72
N ASN A 124 24.03 -15.89 3.76
CA ASN A 124 24.40 -16.15 5.15
C ASN A 124 23.38 -17.01 5.91
N ASP A 125 22.25 -17.37 5.32
CA ASP A 125 21.20 -18.20 5.96
C ASP A 125 21.42 -19.71 5.76
N LYS A 126 22.68 -20.15 5.69
CA LYS A 126 23.04 -21.55 5.99
C LYS A 126 23.44 -21.67 7.46
N VAL A 127 22.45 -21.64 8.37
CA VAL A 127 22.56 -22.19 9.73
C VAL A 127 21.35 -23.05 10.02
#